data_AF-A0A970SRJ6-F1
#
_entry.id   AF-A0A970SRJ6-F1
#
_cell.length_a   1.000
_cell.length_b   1.000
_cell.length_c   1.000
_cell.angle_alpha   90.00
_cell.angle_beta   90.00
_cell.angle_gamma   90.00
#
_symmetry.space_group_name_H-M   'P 1'
#
loop_
_entity.id
_entity.type
_entity.pdbx_description
1 polymer ?
#
loop_
_entity_poly.entity_id
_entity_poly.type
_entity_poly.pdbx_seq_one_letter_code
_entity_poly.pdbx_strand_id
1 'polypeptide(L)' 'MSKLNYSAIGLGAGDARLGGEFISKAKANKLAVVDSSGSKDTRIDPYLVKNVGGVKIGIVSFGMPLPDQETD' A
#
# COMPACT_ATOMS: atom_id res chain seq x y z
N MET A 1 11.33 8.07 1.73
CA MET A 1 10.31 8.35 0.68
C MET A 1 9.55 9.66 0.88
N SER A 2 9.30 10.13 2.10
CA SER A 2 8.53 11.37 2.37
C SER A 2 9.08 12.64 1.70
N LYS A 3 10.39 12.72 1.45
CA LYS A 3 11.03 13.85 0.74
C LYS A 3 11.01 13.74 -0.79
N LEU A 4 10.55 12.60 -1.33
CA LEU A 4 10.55 12.29 -2.77
C LEU A 4 9.17 12.44 -3.41
N ASN A 5 8.16 12.89 -2.65
CA ASN A 5 6.79 13.15 -3.14
C ASN A 5 6.11 11.94 -3.83
N TYR A 6 6.41 10.72 -3.37
CA TYR A 6 5.68 9.54 -3.80
C TYR A 6 4.20 9.65 -3.42
N SER A 7 3.33 9.20 -4.33
CA SER A 7 1.87 9.27 -4.14
C SER A 7 1.29 8.00 -3.52
N ALA A 8 1.88 6.85 -3.84
CA ALA A 8 1.49 5.55 -3.31
C ALA A 8 2.68 4.58 -3.38
N ILE A 9 2.60 3.50 -2.60
CA ILE A 9 3.50 2.35 -2.66
C ILE A 9 2.67 1.06 -2.75
N GLY A 10 3.19 0.07 -3.49
CA GLY A 10 2.72 -1.32 -3.41
C GLY A 10 3.51 -2.09 -2.35
N LEU A 11 3.05 -3.29 -2.02
CA LEU A 11 3.73 -4.16 -1.06
C LEU A 11 4.58 -5.21 -1.80
N GLY A 12 5.90 -5.17 -1.60
CA GLY A 12 6.78 -6.25 -1.99
C GLY A 12 6.78 -7.39 -0.97
N ALA A 13 7.40 -8.52 -1.31
CA ALA A 13 7.51 -9.69 -0.43
C ALA A 13 8.18 -9.39 0.93
N GLY A 14 9.14 -8.45 0.96
CA GLY A 14 9.78 -8.02 2.20
C GLY A 14 8.85 -7.17 3.07
N ASP A 15 8.12 -6.25 2.46
CA ASP A 15 7.17 -5.36 3.15
C ASP A 15 6.01 -6.16 3.74
N ALA A 16 5.52 -7.14 2.98
CA ALA A 16 4.51 -8.11 3.40
C ALA A 16 4.90 -8.85 4.70
N ARG A 17 6.17 -9.26 4.82
CA ARG A 17 6.66 -9.95 6.03
C ARG A 17 6.73 -9.03 7.25
N LEU A 18 6.93 -7.73 7.05
CA LEU A 18 6.89 -6.73 8.13
C LEU A 18 5.45 -6.37 8.53
N GLY A 19 4.47 -6.69 7.68
CA GLY A 19 3.05 -6.62 7.97
C GLY A 19 2.60 -5.25 8.48
N GLY A 20 1.80 -5.27 9.55
CA GLY A 20 1.12 -4.09 10.09
C GLY A 20 2.06 -2.96 10.55
N GLU A 21 3.29 -3.25 10.96
CA GLU A 21 4.23 -2.23 11.41
C GLU A 21 4.70 -1.37 10.23
N PHE A 22 5.04 -2.02 9.11
CA PHE A 22 5.44 -1.33 7.89
C PHE A 22 4.32 -0.43 7.37
N ILE A 23 3.10 -0.96 7.30
CA ILE A 23 1.92 -0.22 6.84
C ILE A 23 1.67 1.00 7.73
N SER A 24 1.78 0.84 9.05
CA SER A 24 1.61 1.96 9.99
C SER A 24 2.66 3.05 9.78
N LYS A 25 3.93 2.67 9.61
CA LYS A 25 5.01 3.62 9.31
C LYS A 25 4.80 4.33 7.97
N ALA A 26 4.32 3.63 6.94
CA ALA A 26 4.01 4.23 5.64
C ALA A 26 2.89 5.29 5.76
N LYS A 27 1.79 4.97 6.44
CA LYS A 27 0.67 5.91 6.66
C LYS A 27 1.09 7.10 7.52
N ALA A 28 1.89 6.90 8.57
CA ALA A 28 2.46 7.99 9.38
C ALA A 28 3.32 8.95 8.55
N ASN A 29 3.95 8.46 7.49
CA ASN A 29 4.71 9.26 6.52
C ASN A 29 3.86 9.78 5.35
N LYS A 30 2.53 9.72 5.46
CA LYS A 30 1.55 10.19 4.46
C LYS A 30 1.70 9.50 3.10
N LEU A 31 2.14 8.25 3.08
CA LEU A 31 2.16 7.42 1.88
C LEU A 31 0.90 6.56 1.84
N ALA A 32 0.19 6.58 0.72
CA ALA A 32 -0.87 5.61 0.47
C ALA A 32 -0.24 4.23 0.22
N VAL A 33 -0.75 3.21 0.89
CA VAL A 33 -0.36 1.82 0.62
C VAL A 33 -1.49 1.23 -0.20
N VAL A 34 -1.19 0.74 -1.41
CA VAL A 34 -2.18 0.19 -2.31
C VAL A 34 -1.91 -1.28 -2.62
N ASP A 35 -2.93 -2.12 -2.54
CA ASP A 35 -2.87 -3.53 -2.92
C ASP A 35 -4.27 -4.09 -3.23
N SER A 36 -4.46 -4.64 -4.43
CA SER A 36 -5.74 -5.19 -4.88
C SER A 36 -5.88 -6.70 -4.63
N SER A 37 -4.92 -7.37 -3.98
CA SER A 37 -4.93 -8.81 -3.74
C SER A 37 -5.88 -9.27 -2.63
N GLY A 38 -6.74 -8.38 -2.12
CA GLY A 38 -7.75 -8.72 -1.11
C GLY A 38 -7.25 -8.72 0.33
N SER A 39 -6.32 -7.82 0.69
CA SER A 39 -5.88 -7.66 2.08
C SER A 39 -7.06 -7.37 3.02
N LYS A 40 -7.02 -7.95 4.23
CA LYS A 40 -7.98 -7.66 5.32
C LYS A 40 -7.59 -6.42 6.13
N ASP A 41 -6.40 -5.87 5.91
CA ASP A 41 -5.93 -4.68 6.62
C ASP A 41 -6.58 -3.42 6.04
N THR A 42 -7.47 -2.78 6.82
CA THR A 42 -8.23 -1.59 6.41
C THR A 42 -7.38 -0.34 6.19
N ARG A 43 -6.06 -0.40 6.46
CA ARG A 43 -5.12 0.69 6.18
C ARG A 43 -4.59 0.64 4.75
N ILE A 44 -4.80 -0.47 4.05
CA ILE A 44 -4.43 -0.68 2.64
C ILE A 44 -5.66 -0.39 1.78
N ASP A 45 -5.46 0.47 0.79
CA ASP A 45 -6.49 0.80 -0.18
C ASP A 45 -6.35 -0.12 -1.42
N PRO A 46 -7.41 -0.62 -2.05
CA PRO A 46 -7.27 -1.48 -3.24
C PRO A 46 -6.68 -0.76 -4.45
N TYR A 47 -6.87 0.56 -4.52
CA TYR A 47 -6.33 1.44 -5.54
C TYR A 47 -6.33 2.89 -5.05
N LEU A 48 -5.61 3.75 -5.77
CA LEU A 48 -5.66 5.21 -5.61
C LEU A 48 -5.99 5.87 -6.95
N VAL A 49 -6.86 6.87 -6.96
CA VAL A 49 -7.07 7.73 -8.13
C VAL A 49 -6.46 9.10 -7.86
N LYS A 50 -5.60 9.57 -8.77
CA LYS A 50 -4.99 10.90 -8.71
C LYS A 50 -5.36 11.73 -9.93
N ASN A 51 -5.51 13.03 -9.73
CA ASN A 51 -5.64 13.99 -10.84
C ASN A 51 -4.27 14.61 -11.11
N VAL A 52 -3.77 14.48 -12.35
CA VAL A 52 -2.51 15.07 -12.80
C VAL A 52 -2.78 15.83 -14.10
N GLY A 53 -2.74 17.16 -14.04
CA GLY A 53 -2.98 18.01 -15.20
C GLY A 53 -4.36 17.84 -15.84
N GLY A 54 -5.39 17.53 -15.04
CA GLY A 54 -6.75 17.26 -15.53
C GLY A 54 -7.01 15.80 -15.92
N VAL A 55 -5.98 14.96 -15.96
CA VAL A 55 -6.10 13.53 -16.28
C VAL A 55 -6.25 12.70 -15.01
N LYS A 56 -7.24 11.81 -14.98
CA LYS A 56 -7.40 10.83 -13.88
C LYS A 56 -6.47 9.64 -14.11
N ILE A 57 -5.57 9.41 -13.17
CA ILE A 57 -4.63 8.30 -13.16
C ILE A 57 -5.03 7.34 -12.04
N GLY A 58 -5.34 6.09 -12.41
CA GLY A 58 -5.52 5.00 -11.46
C GLY A 58 -4.18 4.35 -11.14
N ILE A 59 -3.93 4.10 -9.85
CA ILE A 59 -2.75 3.40 -9.35
C ILE A 59 -3.25 2.15 -8.64
N VAL A 60 -2.85 0.99 -9.14
CA VAL A 60 -3.18 -0.32 -8.59
C VAL A 60 -1.87 -1.09 -8.40
N SER A 61 -1.81 -1.90 -7.34
CA SER A 61 -0.73 -2.83 -7.12
C SER A 61 -1.28 -4.24 -6.88
N PHE A 62 -0.46 -5.22 -7.22
CA PHE A 62 -0.72 -6.62 -6.99
C PHE A 62 0.46 -7.16 -6.21
N GLY A 63 0.27 -7.35 -4.91
CA GLY A 63 1.26 -8.03 -4.08
C GLY A 63 1.21 -9.54 -4.28
N MET A 64 2.18 -10.22 -3.66
CA MET A 64 2.00 -11.63 -3.35
C MET A 64 0.98 -11.76 -2.23
N PRO A 65 0.20 -12.86 -2.16
CA PRO A 65 -0.66 -13.13 -1.02
C PRO A 65 0.15 -12.93 0.26
N LEU A 66 -0.30 -12.03 1.13
CA LEU A 66 0.25 -11.96 2.47
C LEU A 66 0.06 -13.36 3.05
N PRO A 67 1.13 -14.05 3.52
CA PRO A 67 0.94 -15.31 4.20
C PRO A 67 -0.06 -15.06 5.31
N ASP A 68 -1.10 -15.89 5.41
CA ASP A 68 -2.05 -15.84 6.51
C ASP A 68 -1.21 -15.79 7.78
N GLN A 69 -1.22 -14.65 8.47
CA GLN A 69 -0.61 -14.54 9.78
C GLN A 69 -1.58 -15.29 10.68
N GLU A 70 -1.43 -16.61 10.76
CA GLU A 70 -2.02 -17.41 11.83
C GLU A 70 -1.48 -16.84 13.14
N THR A 71 -2.32 -16.08 13.82
CA THR A 71 -2.13 -15.77 15.23
C THR A 71 -2.40 -17.05 16.01
N ASP A 72 -1.34 -17.69 16.52
CA ASP A 72 -1.42 -18.59 17.68
C ASP A 72 -1.94 -17.83 18.92
#